data_AF-A0A8J2UAY2-F1
#
_entry.id   AF-A0A8J2UAY2-F1
#
_cell.length_a   1.000
_cell.length_b   1.000
_cell.length_c   1.000
_cell.angle_alpha   90.00
_cell.angle_beta   90.00
_cell.angle_gamma   90.00
#
_symmetry.space_group_name_H-M   'P 1'
#
loop_
_entity.id
_entity.type
_entity.pdbx_description
1 polymer ?
#
loop_
_entity_poly.entity_id
_entity_poly.type
_entity_poly.pdbx_seq_one_letter_code
_entity_poly.pdbx_strand_id
1 'polypeptide(L)'
;MANYLPVEGGSIYMPIDSITPLGNLIERLYGNWQLIETGKAYWIGYTNDMFSIAARGDNAIGPLINLVENSANDKAKLGAIYTIHLIGIKRKIVGRFEEKFADTNARKALLYLLKYPDWQPTIMELLIKDPWKSDVPDLIRCLHTSDSDCWAVVDGLSQYELENTPFRQKIPDNLRNIVLKLRYRNPEVLESNFDFEGQMQEVLDSLIALKNDSIIVERSLLNRPLWGNMRYKLGQALPGDRFLKLSVGDFLDSWAFRIFKELGNKLQYYVENGKLYICSAESAKKRWIDWWAKSASTFDKK
;
A
#
# COMPACT_ATOMS: atom_id res chain seq x y z
N MET A 1 19.17 5.77 -26.03
CA MET A 1 18.23 4.72 -25.62
C MET A 1 16.84 5.26 -25.85
N ALA A 2 16.02 4.58 -26.65
CA ALA A 2 14.66 5.03 -26.94
C ALA A 2 13.77 4.82 -25.70
N ASN A 3 12.88 5.78 -25.43
CA ASN A 3 11.97 5.74 -24.28
C ASN A 3 10.63 5.21 -24.76
N TYR A 4 10.17 4.12 -24.17
CA TYR A 4 8.93 3.47 -24.53
C TYR A 4 8.08 3.25 -23.29
N LEU A 5 6.80 3.56 -23.40
CA LEU A 5 5.77 3.19 -22.44
C LEU A 5 5.13 1.87 -22.90
N PRO A 6 5.22 0.77 -22.14
CA PRO A 6 4.50 -0.46 -22.47
C PRO A 6 2.99 -0.24 -22.38
N VAL A 7 2.27 -0.78 -23.37
CA VAL A 7 0.80 -0.78 -23.42
C VAL A 7 0.31 -2.14 -23.88
N GLU A 8 -0.97 -2.45 -23.65
CA GLU A 8 -1.56 -3.66 -24.17
C GLU A 8 -1.39 -3.75 -25.69
N GLY A 9 -0.79 -4.86 -26.16
CA GLY A 9 -0.52 -5.09 -27.57
C GLY A 9 0.73 -4.40 -28.13
N GLY A 10 1.54 -3.68 -27.33
CA GLY A 10 2.78 -3.09 -27.83
C GLY A 10 3.44 -2.05 -26.92
N SER A 11 3.91 -0.96 -27.52
CA SER A 11 4.58 0.13 -26.79
C SER A 11 4.39 1.47 -27.51
N ILE A 12 4.25 2.54 -26.74
CA ILE A 12 4.19 3.92 -27.24
C ILE A 12 5.57 4.55 -27.11
N TYR A 13 6.10 5.14 -28.20
CA TYR A 13 7.32 5.94 -28.13
C TYR A 13 7.05 7.26 -27.40
N MET A 14 7.89 7.57 -26.41
CA MET A 14 7.76 8.74 -25.56
C MET A 14 8.81 9.80 -25.97
N PRO A 15 8.46 10.79 -26.80
CA PRO A 15 9.40 11.81 -27.22
C PRO A 15 9.88 12.64 -26.03
N ILE A 16 11.19 12.92 -26.02
CA ILE A 16 11.83 13.73 -24.98
C ILE A 16 11.97 15.16 -25.48
N ASP A 17 11.35 16.10 -24.77
CA ASP A 17 11.60 17.53 -24.92
C ASP A 17 12.97 17.86 -24.30
N SER A 18 14.01 17.82 -25.13
CA SER A 18 15.38 18.11 -24.69
C SER A 18 15.71 19.61 -24.68
N ILE A 19 14.85 20.46 -25.24
CA ILE A 19 15.12 21.89 -25.48
C ILE A 19 14.55 22.76 -24.35
N THR A 20 13.36 22.44 -23.86
CA THR A 20 12.70 23.24 -22.82
C THR A 20 13.48 23.18 -21.51
N PRO A 21 13.75 24.33 -20.85
CA PRO A 21 14.39 24.37 -19.55
C PRO A 21 13.64 23.54 -18.50
N LEU A 22 14.37 22.91 -17.58
CA LEU A 22 13.79 22.02 -16.57
C LEU A 22 12.71 22.70 -15.72
N GLY A 23 12.89 23.96 -15.32
CA GLY A 23 11.88 24.71 -14.57
C GLY A 23 10.53 24.76 -15.30
N ASN A 24 10.58 25.15 -16.58
CA ASN A 24 9.38 25.22 -17.43
C ASN A 24 8.75 23.85 -17.68
N LEU A 25 9.55 22.77 -17.75
CA LEU A 25 9.01 21.41 -17.81
C LEU A 25 8.27 21.04 -16.52
N ILE A 26 8.82 21.38 -15.36
CA ILE A 26 8.19 21.13 -14.06
C ILE A 26 6.88 21.92 -13.91
N GLU A 27 6.82 23.16 -14.41
CA GLU A 27 5.59 23.96 -14.41
C GLU A 27 4.43 23.27 -15.17
N ARG A 28 4.72 22.44 -16.18
CA ARG A 28 3.67 21.69 -16.90
C ARG A 28 2.97 20.67 -16.02
N LEU A 29 3.58 20.24 -14.91
CA LEU A 29 2.92 19.35 -13.94
C LEU A 29 1.74 20.01 -13.23
N TYR A 30 1.61 21.34 -13.26
CA TYR A 30 0.43 22.07 -12.77
C TYR A 30 -0.76 21.99 -13.72
N GLY A 31 -0.55 21.58 -14.97
CA GLY A 31 -1.60 21.42 -15.96
C GLY A 31 -2.54 20.26 -15.68
N ASN A 32 -3.62 20.15 -16.46
CA ASN A 32 -4.57 19.05 -16.36
C ASN A 32 -4.10 17.81 -17.15
N TRP A 33 -3.00 17.22 -16.74
CA TRP A 33 -2.50 15.98 -17.33
C TRP A 33 -3.22 14.75 -16.77
N GLN A 34 -3.14 13.60 -17.43
CA GLN A 34 -3.58 12.30 -16.90
C GLN A 34 -2.54 11.25 -17.23
N LEU A 35 -2.39 10.23 -16.38
CA LEU A 35 -1.52 9.10 -16.71
C LEU A 35 -2.06 8.43 -17.98
N ILE A 36 -1.17 8.09 -18.91
CA ILE A 36 -1.57 7.40 -20.13
C ILE A 36 -2.06 6.00 -19.77
N GLU A 37 -3.26 5.64 -20.23
CA GLU A 37 -3.81 4.31 -20.01
C GLU A 37 -2.96 3.26 -20.73
N THR A 38 -2.49 2.27 -19.99
CA THR A 38 -1.63 1.20 -20.52
C THR A 38 -2.43 -0.03 -20.95
N GLY A 39 -3.74 -0.07 -20.70
CA GLY A 39 -4.59 -1.26 -20.88
C GLY A 39 -4.32 -2.39 -19.87
N LYS A 40 -3.35 -2.23 -18.96
CA LYS A 40 -3.01 -3.21 -17.94
C LYS A 40 -3.02 -2.58 -16.56
N ALA A 41 -3.81 -3.15 -15.66
CA ALA A 41 -3.94 -2.69 -14.27
C ALA A 41 -2.61 -2.68 -13.49
N TYR A 42 -1.54 -3.29 -14.00
CA TYR A 42 -0.25 -3.41 -13.32
C TYR A 42 0.85 -2.45 -13.78
N TRP A 43 0.77 -1.92 -14.99
CA TRP A 43 1.69 -0.90 -15.48
C TRP A 43 1.26 0.49 -15.06
N ILE A 44 2.22 1.30 -14.66
CA ILE A 44 1.99 2.72 -14.42
C ILE A 44 2.13 3.46 -15.75
N GLY A 45 1.11 4.25 -16.08
CA GLY A 45 1.18 5.20 -17.19
C GLY A 45 2.08 6.39 -16.86
N TYR A 46 2.63 7.06 -17.86
CA TYR A 46 3.36 8.32 -17.67
C TYR A 46 3.16 9.23 -18.87
N THR A 47 3.31 10.54 -18.68
CA THR A 47 3.17 11.51 -19.76
C THR A 47 4.51 11.82 -20.44
N ASN A 48 4.47 12.41 -21.63
CA ASN A 48 5.67 12.90 -22.30
C ASN A 48 6.43 13.94 -21.46
N ASP A 49 5.72 14.79 -20.72
CA ASP A 49 6.35 15.76 -19.82
C ASP A 49 7.11 15.05 -18.68
N MET A 50 6.52 14.01 -18.07
CA MET A 50 7.20 13.21 -17.03
C MET A 50 8.45 12.53 -17.59
N PHE A 51 8.38 11.94 -18.80
CA PHE A 51 9.54 11.37 -19.47
C PHE A 51 10.61 12.42 -19.77
N SER A 52 10.21 13.63 -20.17
CA SER A 52 11.10 14.74 -20.49
C SER A 52 11.82 15.28 -19.25
N ILE A 53 11.10 15.40 -18.13
CA ILE A 53 11.70 15.75 -16.82
C ILE A 53 12.62 14.62 -16.35
N ALA A 54 12.16 13.36 -16.41
CA ALA A 54 12.95 12.22 -15.97
C ALA A 54 14.23 12.02 -16.79
N ALA A 55 14.24 12.50 -18.04
CA ALA A 55 15.44 12.50 -18.88
C ALA A 55 16.57 13.40 -18.35
N ARG A 56 16.26 14.32 -17.42
CA ARG A 56 17.27 15.15 -16.73
C ARG A 56 17.93 14.45 -15.55
N GLY A 57 17.46 13.25 -15.17
CA GLY A 57 18.03 12.43 -14.11
C GLY A 57 18.06 13.16 -12.75
N ASP A 58 19.15 13.00 -12.02
CA ASP A 58 19.36 13.54 -10.67
C ASP A 58 19.12 15.06 -10.57
N ASN A 59 19.40 15.80 -11.64
CA ASN A 59 19.18 17.25 -11.68
C ASN A 59 17.70 17.65 -11.50
N ALA A 60 16.76 16.75 -11.79
CA ALA A 60 15.34 16.98 -11.58
C ALA A 60 14.86 16.63 -10.15
N ILE A 61 15.59 15.80 -9.40
CA ILE A 61 15.10 15.27 -8.12
C ILE A 61 14.86 16.39 -7.10
N GLY A 62 15.83 17.27 -6.88
CA GLY A 62 15.69 18.39 -5.94
C GLY A 62 14.51 19.32 -6.27
N PRO A 63 14.39 19.82 -7.52
CA PRO A 63 13.24 20.60 -7.95
C PRO A 63 11.88 19.88 -7.80
N LEU A 64 11.82 18.57 -8.03
CA LEU A 64 10.59 17.78 -7.86
C LEU A 64 10.22 17.60 -6.38
N ILE A 65 11.21 17.38 -5.50
CA ILE A 65 10.98 17.39 -4.05
C ILE A 65 10.40 18.76 -3.66
N ASN A 66 11.07 19.85 -4.05
CA ASN A 66 10.63 21.21 -3.75
C ASN A 66 9.17 21.48 -4.17
N LEU A 67 8.76 20.92 -5.32
CA LEU A 67 7.37 21.00 -5.77
C LEU A 67 6.42 20.26 -4.81
N VAL A 68 6.76 19.04 -4.38
CA VAL A 68 5.92 18.27 -3.43
C VAL A 68 5.78 19.01 -2.10
N GLU A 69 6.86 19.60 -1.61
CA GLU A 69 6.89 20.27 -0.31
C GLU A 69 6.10 21.60 -0.30
N ASN A 70 6.19 22.38 -1.38
CA ASN A 70 5.73 23.78 -1.36
C ASN A 70 4.49 24.06 -2.20
N SER A 71 4.08 23.16 -3.09
CA SER A 71 2.89 23.37 -3.90
C SER A 71 1.61 23.20 -3.06
N ALA A 72 0.53 23.90 -3.43
CA ALA A 72 -0.82 23.59 -2.96
C ALA A 72 -1.60 22.74 -3.99
N ASN A 73 -1.01 22.47 -5.16
CA ASN A 73 -1.66 21.72 -6.23
C ASN A 73 -1.30 20.23 -6.10
N ASP A 74 -2.26 19.44 -5.60
CA ASP A 74 -2.13 17.99 -5.39
C ASP A 74 -1.81 17.23 -6.68
N LYS A 75 -2.35 17.69 -7.81
CA LYS A 75 -2.03 17.10 -9.11
C LYS A 75 -0.55 17.28 -9.43
N ALA A 76 -0.01 18.49 -9.25
CA ALA A 76 1.40 18.75 -9.48
C ALA A 76 2.28 17.87 -8.56
N LYS A 77 1.92 17.75 -7.26
CA LYS A 77 2.64 16.89 -6.31
C LYS A 77 2.66 15.42 -6.74
N LEU A 78 1.49 14.90 -7.12
CA LEU A 78 1.34 13.53 -7.62
C LEU A 78 2.22 13.30 -8.86
N GLY A 79 2.24 14.27 -9.78
CA GLY A 79 3.06 14.21 -10.98
C GLY A 79 4.54 14.20 -10.67
N ALA A 80 4.97 14.97 -9.67
CA ALA A 80 6.35 14.97 -9.22
C ALA A 80 6.75 13.63 -8.60
N ILE A 81 5.91 13.02 -7.76
CA ILE A 81 6.14 11.70 -7.16
C ILE A 81 6.32 10.62 -8.24
N TYR A 82 5.41 10.57 -9.23
CA TYR A 82 5.54 9.64 -10.35
C TYR A 82 6.80 9.89 -11.18
N THR A 83 7.18 11.16 -11.37
CA THR A 83 8.39 11.52 -12.11
C THR A 83 9.66 11.09 -11.38
N ILE A 84 9.71 11.24 -10.04
CA ILE A 84 10.83 10.74 -9.22
C ILE A 84 10.94 9.21 -9.38
N HIS A 85 9.84 8.48 -9.29
CA HIS A 85 9.86 7.03 -9.55
C HIS A 85 10.38 6.71 -10.97
N LEU A 86 9.92 7.43 -11.99
CA LEU A 86 10.37 7.24 -13.37
C LEU A 86 11.89 7.49 -13.55
N ILE A 87 12.46 8.45 -12.80
CA ILE A 87 13.92 8.64 -12.69
C ILE A 87 14.55 7.41 -12.02
N GLY A 88 13.96 6.94 -10.91
CA GLY A 88 14.29 5.72 -10.16
C GLY A 88 14.55 4.50 -11.04
N ILE A 89 13.61 4.20 -11.92
CA ILE A 89 13.65 3.04 -12.82
C ILE A 89 14.36 3.37 -14.15
N LYS A 90 15.06 4.50 -14.21
CA LYS A 90 15.78 5.01 -15.40
C LYS A 90 14.92 5.02 -16.67
N ARG A 91 13.63 5.39 -16.52
CA ARG A 91 12.62 5.42 -17.59
C ARG A 91 12.36 4.06 -18.25
N LYS A 92 12.66 2.95 -17.57
CA LYS A 92 12.46 1.58 -18.06
C LYS A 92 11.34 0.89 -17.30
N ILE A 93 10.15 0.94 -17.87
CA ILE A 93 8.99 0.23 -17.33
C ILE A 93 9.05 -1.19 -17.89
N VAL A 94 9.34 -2.16 -17.02
CA VAL A 94 9.51 -3.56 -17.38
C VAL A 94 8.73 -4.43 -16.43
N GLY A 95 8.41 -5.66 -16.83
CA GLY A 95 7.80 -6.66 -15.95
C GLY A 95 6.33 -6.40 -15.66
N ARG A 96 5.68 -7.41 -15.08
CA ARG A 96 4.29 -7.33 -14.62
C ARG A 96 4.21 -6.81 -13.19
N PHE A 97 5.19 -7.14 -12.37
CA PHE A 97 5.13 -6.94 -10.92
C PHE A 97 6.35 -6.21 -10.35
N GLU A 98 7.44 -6.12 -11.11
CA GLU A 98 8.70 -5.55 -10.64
C GLU A 98 9.12 -4.39 -11.52
N GLU A 99 9.39 -3.23 -10.92
CA GLU A 99 9.98 -2.09 -11.61
C GLU A 99 11.28 -1.72 -10.89
N LYS A 100 12.38 -2.33 -11.35
CA LYS A 100 13.67 -2.27 -10.66
C LYS A 100 14.22 -0.86 -10.61
N PHE A 101 14.45 -0.36 -9.39
CA PHE A 101 15.17 0.87 -9.17
C PHE A 101 16.64 0.67 -9.54
N ALA A 102 17.17 1.61 -10.31
CA ALA A 102 18.61 1.71 -10.59
C ALA A 102 19.19 3.04 -10.12
N ASP A 103 18.34 4.03 -9.79
CA ASP A 103 18.73 5.31 -9.23
C ASP A 103 18.46 5.36 -7.71
N THR A 104 19.52 5.29 -6.92
CA THR A 104 19.42 5.33 -5.46
C THR A 104 19.02 6.71 -4.93
N ASN A 105 19.32 7.80 -5.67
CA ASN A 105 18.98 9.16 -5.23
C ASN A 105 17.47 9.38 -5.38
N ALA A 106 16.88 8.91 -6.47
CA ALA A 106 15.44 8.97 -6.67
C ALA A 106 14.69 8.08 -5.66
N ARG A 107 15.22 6.90 -5.34
CA ARG A 107 14.66 6.04 -4.28
C ARG A 107 14.70 6.74 -2.92
N LYS A 108 15.84 7.32 -2.53
CA LYS A 108 15.98 8.09 -1.29
C LYS A 108 15.03 9.29 -1.24
N ALA A 109 14.80 9.95 -2.38
CA ALA A 109 13.82 11.03 -2.48
C ALA A 109 12.39 10.55 -2.19
N LEU A 110 11.98 9.38 -2.72
CA LEU A 110 10.69 8.79 -2.38
C LEU A 110 10.58 8.45 -0.89
N LEU A 111 11.60 7.82 -0.31
CA LEU A 111 11.63 7.52 1.13
C LEU A 111 11.53 8.79 1.99
N TYR A 112 12.23 9.85 1.60
CA TYR A 112 12.15 11.16 2.26
C TYR A 112 10.72 11.73 2.24
N LEU A 113 10.02 11.60 1.11
CA LEU A 113 8.68 12.13 0.93
C LEU A 113 7.59 11.36 1.71
N LEU A 114 7.90 10.19 2.30
CA LEU A 114 6.97 9.46 3.19
C LEU A 114 6.58 10.24 4.45
N LYS A 115 7.29 11.33 4.77
CA LYS A 115 6.90 12.25 5.84
C LYS A 115 5.57 12.96 5.58
N TYR A 116 5.03 12.92 4.35
CA TYR A 116 3.75 13.51 3.99
C TYR A 116 2.63 12.46 3.95
N PRO A 117 1.72 12.42 4.94
CA PRO A 117 0.72 11.36 5.08
C PRO A 117 -0.15 11.12 3.85
N ASP A 118 -0.62 12.19 3.20
CA ASP A 118 -1.51 12.11 2.04
C ASP A 118 -0.87 11.40 0.84
N TRP A 119 0.46 11.41 0.77
CA TRP A 119 1.23 10.80 -0.32
C TRP A 119 1.81 9.43 0.03
N GLN A 120 1.74 9.00 1.30
CA GLN A 120 2.28 7.72 1.74
C GLN A 120 1.74 6.53 0.93
N PRO A 121 0.43 6.40 0.63
CA PRO A 121 -0.08 5.27 -0.16
C PRO A 121 0.59 5.17 -1.54
N THR A 122 0.58 6.26 -2.30
CA THR A 122 1.20 6.31 -3.63
C THR A 122 2.69 6.03 -3.56
N ILE A 123 3.42 6.67 -2.64
CA ILE A 123 4.87 6.48 -2.52
C ILE A 123 5.19 5.03 -2.14
N MET A 124 4.45 4.44 -1.21
CA MET A 124 4.66 3.04 -0.82
C MET A 124 4.33 2.08 -1.96
N GLU A 125 3.26 2.30 -2.73
CA GLU A 125 2.95 1.49 -3.93
C GLU A 125 4.09 1.50 -4.95
N LEU A 126 4.79 2.62 -5.08
CA LEU A 126 5.96 2.76 -5.95
C LEU A 126 7.19 2.03 -5.40
N LEU A 127 7.44 2.11 -4.09
CA LEU A 127 8.60 1.47 -3.45
C LEU A 127 8.49 -0.07 -3.41
N ILE A 128 7.29 -0.61 -3.16
CA ILE A 128 7.09 -2.08 -3.06
C ILE A 128 7.20 -2.80 -4.41
N LYS A 129 7.26 -2.07 -5.53
CA LYS A 129 7.54 -2.65 -6.85
C LYS A 129 8.98 -3.14 -7.00
N ASP A 130 9.86 -2.75 -6.08
CA ASP A 130 11.22 -3.27 -5.97
C ASP A 130 11.68 -3.09 -4.51
N PRO A 131 11.20 -3.95 -3.58
CA PRO A 131 11.38 -3.73 -2.15
C PRO A 131 12.83 -4.01 -1.72
N TRP A 132 13.52 -3.00 -1.20
CA TRP A 132 14.89 -3.13 -0.73
C TRP A 132 14.96 -3.19 0.79
N LYS A 133 15.56 -4.24 1.35
CA LYS A 133 15.76 -4.38 2.81
C LYS A 133 16.45 -3.15 3.43
N SER A 134 17.30 -2.44 2.68
CA SER A 134 17.96 -1.20 3.10
C SER A 134 17.00 -0.03 3.39
N ASP A 135 15.75 -0.09 2.92
CA ASP A 135 14.76 0.98 3.16
C ASP A 135 14.10 0.87 4.53
N VAL A 136 14.11 -0.33 5.13
CA VAL A 136 13.41 -0.61 6.39
C VAL A 136 13.75 0.40 7.50
N PRO A 137 15.01 0.83 7.71
CA PRO A 137 15.32 1.88 8.68
C PRO A 137 14.57 3.20 8.43
N ASP A 138 14.43 3.62 7.18
CA ASP A 138 13.70 4.86 6.82
C ASP A 138 12.18 4.67 6.94
N LEU A 139 11.65 3.48 6.60
CA LEU A 139 10.24 3.14 6.81
C LEU A 139 9.88 3.13 8.30
N ILE A 140 10.73 2.54 9.15
CA ILE A 140 10.55 2.55 10.61
C ILE A 140 10.68 3.97 11.16
N ARG A 141 11.59 4.80 10.62
CA ARG A 141 11.67 6.21 10.99
C ARG A 141 10.38 6.97 10.65
N CYS A 142 9.80 6.73 9.46
CA CYS A 142 8.51 7.29 9.08
C CYS A 142 7.41 6.91 10.08
N LEU A 143 7.37 5.63 10.49
CA LEU A 143 6.48 5.19 11.55
C LEU A 143 6.71 5.98 12.84
N HIS A 144 7.95 6.17 13.30
CA HIS A 144 8.24 6.96 14.50
C HIS A 144 7.75 8.41 14.43
N THR A 145 7.98 9.09 13.30
CA THR A 145 7.79 10.54 13.19
C THR A 145 6.41 10.98 12.72
N SER A 146 5.58 10.05 12.25
CA SER A 146 4.26 10.40 11.72
C SER A 146 3.18 10.39 12.80
N ASP A 147 2.33 11.42 12.79
CA ASP A 147 1.13 11.48 13.63
C ASP A 147 -0.11 10.86 12.95
N SER A 148 0.04 10.33 11.73
CA SER A 148 -1.04 9.66 10.99
C SER A 148 -1.10 8.16 11.30
N ASP A 149 -2.18 7.51 10.85
CA ASP A 149 -2.37 6.07 11.00
C ASP A 149 -1.32 5.22 10.22
N CYS A 150 -0.58 5.79 9.26
CA CYS A 150 0.52 5.13 8.53
C CYS A 150 0.21 3.75 7.90
N TRP A 151 -1.06 3.45 7.59
CA TRP A 151 -1.47 2.14 7.09
C TRP A 151 -0.69 1.68 5.86
N ALA A 152 -0.41 2.59 4.92
CA ALA A 152 0.39 2.28 3.74
C ALA A 152 1.80 1.76 4.08
N VAL A 153 2.45 2.34 5.10
CA VAL A 153 3.78 1.94 5.55
C VAL A 153 3.71 0.63 6.33
N VAL A 154 2.76 0.52 7.27
CA VAL A 154 2.49 -0.71 8.05
C VAL A 154 2.24 -1.89 7.13
N ASP A 155 1.41 -1.69 6.11
CA ASP A 155 1.10 -2.72 5.13
C ASP A 155 2.30 -2.99 4.23
N GLY A 156 2.95 -1.94 3.72
CA GLY A 156 4.05 -2.05 2.76
C GLY A 156 5.26 -2.80 3.32
N LEU A 157 5.54 -2.69 4.63
CA LEU A 157 6.65 -3.43 5.29
C LEU A 157 6.57 -4.95 5.09
N SER A 158 5.38 -5.52 4.97
CA SER A 158 5.23 -6.96 4.70
C SER A 158 5.74 -7.40 3.31
N GLN A 159 5.98 -6.47 2.39
CA GLN A 159 6.50 -6.74 1.05
C GLN A 159 8.04 -6.84 1.00
N TYR A 160 8.73 -6.56 2.12
CA TYR A 160 10.20 -6.50 2.18
C TYR A 160 10.87 -7.84 2.57
N GLU A 161 10.15 -8.96 2.43
CA GLU A 161 10.63 -10.32 2.74
C GLU A 161 11.36 -10.39 4.10
N LEU A 162 10.78 -9.75 5.10
CA LEU A 162 11.31 -9.68 6.45
C LEU A 162 11.02 -10.99 7.18
N GLU A 163 12.00 -11.49 7.93
CA GLU A 163 11.85 -12.70 8.73
C GLU A 163 11.22 -12.38 10.09
N ASN A 164 10.41 -13.30 10.62
CA ASN A 164 9.83 -13.21 11.97
C ASN A 164 9.07 -11.90 12.24
N THR A 165 8.30 -11.42 11.26
CA THR A 165 7.53 -10.17 11.38
C THR A 165 6.49 -10.24 12.50
N PRO A 166 6.11 -9.09 13.10
CA PRO A 166 5.21 -9.07 14.26
C PRO A 166 3.73 -9.28 13.91
N PHE A 167 3.40 -9.53 12.63
CA PHE A 167 2.02 -9.66 12.14
C PHE A 167 1.85 -10.92 11.32
N ARG A 168 0.58 -11.30 11.12
CA ARG A 168 0.20 -12.42 10.23
C ARG A 168 0.84 -13.74 10.65
N GLN A 169 1.07 -13.89 11.95
CA GLN A 169 1.55 -15.13 12.55
C GLN A 169 0.47 -16.21 12.43
N LYS A 170 0.90 -17.48 12.41
CA LYS A 170 -0.01 -18.62 12.35
C LYS A 170 -1.05 -18.55 13.49
N ILE A 171 -2.32 -18.54 13.12
CA ILE A 171 -3.45 -18.56 14.06
C ILE A 171 -3.61 -19.99 14.60
N PRO A 172 -3.75 -20.19 15.93
CA PRO A 172 -4.06 -21.49 16.51
C PRO A 172 -5.34 -22.10 15.93
N ASP A 173 -5.36 -23.40 15.63
CA ASP A 173 -6.47 -24.06 14.92
C ASP A 173 -7.81 -23.92 15.65
N ASN A 174 -7.79 -23.93 16.99
CA ASN A 174 -8.98 -23.72 17.81
C ASN A 174 -9.59 -22.31 17.68
N LEU A 175 -8.77 -21.29 17.37
CA LEU A 175 -9.26 -19.93 17.09
C LEU A 175 -9.62 -19.80 15.61
N ARG A 176 -8.79 -20.35 14.73
CA ARG A 176 -8.95 -20.31 13.28
C ARG A 176 -10.30 -20.89 12.84
N ASN A 177 -10.70 -22.02 13.42
CA ASN A 177 -11.90 -22.76 13.04
C ASN A 177 -13.21 -22.24 13.67
N ILE A 178 -13.16 -21.16 14.46
CA ILE A 178 -14.38 -20.53 14.99
C ILE A 178 -15.16 -19.95 13.82
N VAL A 179 -16.44 -20.33 13.71
CA VAL A 179 -17.33 -19.87 12.63
C VAL A 179 -18.20 -18.73 13.12
N LEU A 180 -18.07 -17.58 12.46
CA LEU A 180 -18.95 -16.43 12.59
C LEU A 180 -20.20 -16.62 11.73
N LYS A 181 -21.34 -16.15 12.23
CA LYS A 181 -22.63 -16.17 11.54
C LYS A 181 -23.04 -14.74 11.23
N LEU A 182 -22.78 -14.29 10.01
CA LEU A 182 -23.05 -12.92 9.57
C LEU A 182 -24.46 -12.83 8.97
N ARG A 183 -25.14 -11.72 9.21
CA ARG A 183 -26.49 -11.42 8.74
C ARG A 183 -26.49 -10.73 7.38
N TYR A 184 -25.38 -10.11 6.98
CA TYR A 184 -25.20 -9.64 5.60
C TYR A 184 -25.51 -10.77 4.63
N ARG A 185 -26.63 -10.69 3.92
CA ARG A 185 -27.10 -11.74 3.01
C ARG A 185 -27.59 -11.11 1.73
N ASN A 186 -26.68 -10.78 0.83
CA ASN A 186 -27.09 -10.62 -0.54
C ASN A 186 -26.00 -11.04 -1.54
N PRO A 187 -25.98 -12.33 -1.95
CA PRO A 187 -25.08 -12.78 -3.01
C PRO A 187 -25.40 -12.10 -4.36
N GLU A 188 -26.62 -11.58 -4.56
CA GLU A 188 -27.10 -10.99 -5.82
C GLU A 188 -26.79 -9.49 -5.96
N VAL A 189 -26.48 -8.77 -4.87
CA VAL A 189 -26.04 -7.37 -4.94
C VAL A 189 -24.70 -7.32 -5.67
N LEU A 190 -24.62 -6.62 -6.80
CA LEU A 190 -23.34 -6.39 -7.49
C LEU A 190 -22.33 -5.79 -6.52
N GLU A 191 -21.05 -6.17 -6.63
CA GLU A 191 -19.98 -5.67 -5.74
C GLU A 191 -19.93 -4.13 -5.68
N SER A 192 -20.24 -3.46 -6.78
CA SER A 192 -20.33 -1.99 -6.84
C SER A 192 -21.35 -1.37 -5.88
N ASN A 193 -22.35 -2.15 -5.45
CA ASN A 193 -23.47 -1.71 -4.62
C ASN A 193 -23.46 -2.39 -3.25
N PHE A 194 -22.41 -3.15 -2.94
CA PHE A 194 -22.31 -3.91 -1.70
C PHE A 194 -21.79 -3.02 -0.57
N ASP A 195 -22.47 -3.03 0.58
CA ASP A 195 -22.00 -2.32 1.77
C ASP A 195 -20.94 -3.16 2.48
N PHE A 196 -19.72 -2.98 2.00
CA PHE A 196 -18.59 -3.71 2.51
C PHE A 196 -18.10 -3.21 3.88
N GLU A 197 -18.26 -1.93 4.16
CA GLU A 197 -17.91 -1.35 5.47
C GLU A 197 -18.81 -1.95 6.55
N GLY A 198 -20.12 -2.02 6.31
CA GLY A 198 -21.07 -2.68 7.20
C GLY A 198 -20.75 -4.17 7.41
N GLN A 199 -20.32 -4.88 6.36
CA GLN A 199 -19.89 -6.28 6.50
C GLN A 199 -18.66 -6.42 7.41
N MET A 200 -17.66 -5.53 7.27
CA MET A 200 -16.47 -5.55 8.13
C MET A 200 -16.80 -5.25 9.59
N GLN A 201 -17.65 -4.27 9.83
CA GLN A 201 -18.12 -3.92 11.18
C GLN A 201 -18.86 -5.10 11.80
N GLU A 202 -19.75 -5.78 11.05
CA GLU A 202 -20.45 -6.98 11.54
C GLU A 202 -19.48 -8.10 11.91
N VAL A 203 -18.39 -8.30 11.15
CA VAL A 203 -17.36 -9.29 11.49
C VAL A 203 -16.70 -8.96 12.83
N LEU A 204 -16.28 -7.70 13.03
CA LEU A 204 -15.64 -7.29 14.28
C LEU A 204 -16.59 -7.36 15.48
N ASP A 205 -17.84 -6.91 15.32
CA ASP A 205 -18.87 -7.02 16.34
C ASP A 205 -19.16 -8.48 16.69
N SER A 206 -19.21 -9.36 15.68
CA SER A 206 -19.40 -10.80 15.89
C SER A 206 -18.25 -11.41 16.70
N LEU A 207 -17.00 -11.04 16.40
CA LEU A 207 -15.83 -11.49 17.15
C LEU A 207 -15.89 -11.05 18.62
N ILE A 208 -16.29 -9.80 18.87
CA ILE A 208 -16.46 -9.27 20.24
C ILE A 208 -17.61 -9.98 20.97
N ALA A 209 -18.71 -10.25 20.27
CA ALA A 209 -19.90 -10.89 20.83
C ALA A 209 -19.66 -12.36 21.25
N LEU A 210 -18.62 -13.02 20.71
CA LEU A 210 -18.21 -14.36 21.15
C LEU A 210 -17.80 -14.39 22.64
N LYS A 211 -17.38 -13.26 23.21
CA LYS A 211 -16.84 -13.16 24.58
C LYS A 211 -15.74 -14.20 24.84
N ASN A 212 -14.89 -14.44 23.84
CA ASN A 212 -13.77 -15.37 23.92
C ASN A 212 -12.51 -14.62 24.34
N ASP A 213 -11.98 -14.89 25.53
CA ASP A 213 -10.79 -14.22 26.08
C ASP A 213 -9.47 -14.47 25.31
N SER A 214 -9.53 -15.36 24.31
CA SER A 214 -8.43 -15.65 23.38
C SER A 214 -8.53 -14.87 22.07
N ILE A 215 -9.59 -14.08 21.86
CA ILE A 215 -9.76 -13.18 20.71
C ILE A 215 -9.94 -11.76 21.24
N ILE A 216 -9.01 -10.88 20.93
CA ILE A 216 -8.98 -9.51 21.41
C ILE A 216 -9.09 -8.58 20.21
N VAL A 217 -10.20 -7.85 20.13
CA VAL A 217 -10.44 -6.84 19.10
C VAL A 217 -10.32 -5.46 19.74
N GLU A 218 -9.43 -4.62 19.22
CA GLU A 218 -9.33 -3.23 19.68
C GLU A 218 -10.61 -2.46 19.33
N ARG A 219 -11.28 -1.93 20.35
CA ARG A 219 -12.55 -1.22 20.19
C ARG A 219 -12.45 0.03 19.30
N SER A 220 -11.27 0.63 19.20
CA SER A 220 -11.02 1.78 18.32
C SER A 220 -11.30 1.48 16.85
N LEU A 221 -11.21 0.21 16.43
CA LEU A 221 -11.51 -0.23 15.07
C LEU A 221 -12.99 -0.04 14.70
N LEU A 222 -13.91 -0.11 15.67
CA LEU A 222 -15.36 0.01 15.41
C LEU A 222 -15.80 1.44 15.06
N ASN A 223 -14.94 2.44 15.33
CA ASN A 223 -15.28 3.85 15.21
C ASN A 223 -14.66 4.52 13.98
N ARG A 224 -14.14 3.73 13.04
CA ARG A 224 -13.43 4.24 11.86
C ARG A 224 -13.79 3.40 10.63
N PRO A 225 -13.76 3.99 9.42
CA PRO A 225 -13.88 3.22 8.18
C PRO A 225 -12.71 2.23 8.06
N LEU A 226 -13.01 0.94 7.89
CA LEU A 226 -12.04 -0.15 7.82
C LEU A 226 -11.82 -0.69 6.41
N TRP A 227 -12.80 -0.53 5.53
CA TRP A 227 -12.89 -1.25 4.26
C TRP A 227 -11.69 -1.05 3.32
N GLY A 228 -11.03 0.10 3.38
CA GLY A 228 -9.82 0.36 2.60
C GLY A 228 -10.04 0.15 1.10
N ASN A 229 -9.18 -0.68 0.49
CA ASN A 229 -9.19 -0.97 -0.94
C ASN A 229 -9.76 -2.35 -1.31
N MET A 230 -10.24 -3.13 -0.34
CA MET A 230 -10.82 -4.46 -0.60
C MET A 230 -12.04 -4.36 -1.53
N ARG A 231 -12.26 -5.35 -2.40
CA ARG A 231 -13.38 -5.34 -3.38
C ARG A 231 -14.10 -6.68 -3.52
N TYR A 232 -14.06 -7.55 -2.52
CA TYR A 232 -14.73 -8.84 -2.58
C TYR A 232 -15.55 -9.11 -1.32
N LYS A 233 -16.68 -9.82 -1.49
CA LYS A 233 -17.57 -10.15 -0.37
C LYS A 233 -16.93 -11.20 0.53
N LEU A 234 -17.07 -11.04 1.85
CA LEU A 234 -16.61 -12.02 2.82
C LEU A 234 -17.64 -13.12 3.05
N GLY A 235 -17.16 -14.35 3.22
CA GLY A 235 -17.97 -15.52 3.55
C GLY A 235 -18.74 -16.10 2.36
N GLN A 236 -19.36 -17.26 2.58
CA GLN A 236 -20.20 -17.93 1.60
C GLN A 236 -21.58 -18.24 2.19
N ALA A 237 -22.62 -18.15 1.37
CA ALA A 237 -23.97 -18.62 1.69
C ALA A 237 -24.31 -19.77 0.75
N LEU A 238 -24.77 -20.89 1.31
CA LEU A 238 -25.42 -21.94 0.52
C LEU A 238 -26.92 -21.65 0.37
N PRO A 239 -27.58 -22.18 -0.67
CA PRO A 239 -29.03 -22.08 -0.79
C PRO A 239 -29.74 -22.56 0.49
N GLY A 240 -30.60 -21.72 1.06
CA GLY A 240 -31.34 -22.00 2.29
C GLY A 240 -30.66 -21.58 3.60
N ASP A 241 -29.40 -21.10 3.56
CA ASP A 241 -28.71 -20.67 4.78
C ASP A 241 -29.31 -19.39 5.39
N ARG A 242 -29.48 -19.42 6.72
CA ARG A 242 -29.90 -18.26 7.52
C ARG A 242 -28.78 -17.29 7.88
N PHE A 243 -27.54 -17.57 7.51
CA PHE A 243 -26.39 -16.69 7.82
C PHE A 243 -25.29 -16.97 6.79
N LEU A 244 -24.50 -15.95 6.44
CA LEU A 244 -23.19 -16.21 5.84
C LEU A 244 -22.31 -16.84 6.92
N LYS A 245 -21.61 -17.91 6.54
CA LYS A 245 -20.63 -18.55 7.41
C LYS A 245 -19.25 -18.07 6.99
N LEU A 246 -18.48 -17.59 7.97
CA LEU A 246 -17.10 -17.14 7.78
C LEU A 246 -16.29 -17.63 8.98
N SER A 247 -15.26 -18.44 8.76
CA SER A 247 -14.35 -18.77 9.86
C SER A 247 -13.42 -17.59 10.15
N VAL A 248 -12.94 -17.48 11.40
CA VAL A 248 -11.95 -16.46 11.77
C VAL A 248 -10.70 -16.58 10.91
N GLY A 249 -10.28 -17.82 10.61
CA GLY A 249 -9.20 -18.11 9.69
C GLY A 249 -9.44 -17.56 8.29
N ASP A 250 -10.58 -17.90 7.69
CA ASP A 250 -10.90 -17.46 6.33
C ASP A 250 -11.00 -15.94 6.24
N PHE A 251 -11.55 -15.29 7.27
CA PHE A 251 -11.58 -13.84 7.37
C PHE A 251 -10.18 -13.24 7.34
N LEU A 252 -9.30 -13.67 8.24
CA LEU A 252 -7.96 -13.11 8.38
C LEU A 252 -7.02 -13.51 7.25
N ASP A 253 -7.22 -14.69 6.66
CA ASP A 253 -6.50 -15.11 5.45
C ASP A 253 -6.94 -14.29 4.26
N SER A 254 -8.25 -14.07 4.06
CA SER A 254 -8.73 -13.18 3.03
C SER A 254 -8.18 -11.77 3.26
N TRP A 255 -8.25 -11.26 4.49
CA TRP A 255 -7.69 -9.95 4.83
C TRP A 255 -6.18 -9.83 4.61
N ALA A 256 -5.45 -10.92 4.89
CA ALA A 256 -4.02 -11.00 4.62
C ALA A 256 -3.71 -11.24 3.14
N PHE A 257 -4.66 -11.76 2.37
CA PHE A 257 -4.56 -12.04 0.95
C PHE A 257 -4.47 -10.72 0.21
N ARG A 258 -3.32 -10.48 -0.40
CA ARG A 258 -3.05 -9.27 -1.15
C ARG A 258 -3.16 -9.59 -2.61
N ILE A 259 -4.25 -9.14 -3.23
CA ILE A 259 -4.20 -8.91 -4.66
C ILE A 259 -3.35 -7.65 -4.86
N PHE A 260 -2.37 -7.78 -5.73
CA PHE A 260 -1.43 -6.78 -6.20
C PHE A 260 -2.00 -5.33 -6.14
N LYS A 261 -1.25 -4.41 -5.50
CA LYS A 261 -1.49 -2.97 -5.31
C LYS A 261 -2.37 -2.49 -4.15
N GLU A 262 -3.04 -3.36 -3.41
CA GLU A 262 -3.91 -2.87 -2.34
C GLU A 262 -3.10 -2.63 -1.04
N LEU A 263 -2.43 -1.49 -0.97
CA LEU A 263 -2.04 -0.88 0.31
C LEU A 263 -3.27 -0.15 0.89
N GLY A 264 -3.43 -0.15 2.21
CA GLY A 264 -4.53 0.55 2.86
C GLY A 264 -5.57 -0.36 3.52
N ASN A 265 -5.20 -1.59 3.85
CA ASN A 265 -5.97 -2.42 4.76
C ASN A 265 -5.87 -1.80 6.16
N LYS A 266 -7.00 -1.36 6.72
CA LYS A 266 -7.03 -0.56 7.95
C LYS A 266 -7.15 -1.38 9.23
N LEU A 267 -6.69 -2.63 9.20
CA LEU A 267 -6.50 -3.47 10.38
C LEU A 267 -5.35 -4.45 10.13
N GLN A 268 -4.70 -4.87 11.21
CA GLN A 268 -3.73 -5.96 11.21
C GLN A 268 -4.06 -6.95 12.32
N TYR A 269 -3.44 -8.12 12.28
CA TYR A 269 -3.56 -9.11 13.34
C TYR A 269 -2.21 -9.74 13.71
N TYR A 270 -2.13 -10.19 14.95
CA TYR A 270 -0.98 -10.92 15.48
C TYR A 270 -1.42 -11.94 16.53
N VAL A 271 -0.51 -12.87 16.87
CA VAL A 271 -0.75 -13.92 17.86
C VAL A 271 0.31 -13.83 18.94
N GLU A 272 -0.12 -13.70 20.19
CA GLU A 272 0.78 -13.60 21.34
C GLU A 272 0.24 -14.44 22.49
N ASN A 273 1.08 -15.31 23.06
CA ASN A 273 0.70 -16.22 24.14
C ASN A 273 -0.56 -17.05 23.84
N GLY A 274 -0.70 -17.50 22.60
CA GLY A 274 -1.86 -18.30 22.14
C GLY A 274 -3.15 -17.50 21.93
N LYS A 275 -3.12 -16.18 22.07
CA LYS A 275 -4.27 -15.30 21.85
C LYS A 275 -4.14 -14.56 20.51
N LEU A 276 -5.27 -14.41 19.82
CA LEU A 276 -5.39 -13.62 18.60
C LEU A 276 -5.74 -12.18 18.96
N TYR A 277 -5.00 -11.24 18.37
CA TYR A 277 -5.25 -9.81 18.51
C TYR A 277 -5.52 -9.20 17.14
N ILE A 278 -6.59 -8.41 17.03
CA ILE A 278 -6.93 -7.60 15.87
C ILE A 278 -6.81 -6.15 16.28
N CYS A 279 -5.90 -5.41 15.62
CA CYS A 279 -5.39 -4.15 16.14
C CYS A 279 -5.49 -2.99 15.15
N SER A 280 -5.54 -1.79 15.73
CA SER A 280 -5.53 -0.50 15.06
C SER A 280 -4.14 -0.12 14.54
N ALA A 281 -4.10 1.01 13.83
CA ALA A 281 -2.88 1.60 13.29
C ALA A 281 -1.85 1.89 14.37
N GLU A 282 -2.29 2.43 15.50
CA GLU A 282 -1.42 2.84 16.62
C GLU A 282 -0.67 1.63 17.18
N SER A 283 -1.40 0.56 17.50
CA SER A 283 -0.82 -0.71 17.94
C SER A 283 0.05 -1.35 16.87
N ALA A 284 -0.36 -1.27 15.60
CA ALA A 284 0.38 -1.85 14.50
C ALA A 284 1.75 -1.15 14.31
N LYS A 285 1.73 0.19 14.31
CA LYS A 285 2.93 1.05 14.29
C LYS A 285 3.85 0.72 15.45
N LYS A 286 3.32 0.67 16.68
CA LYS A 286 4.11 0.35 17.88
C LYS A 286 4.80 -1.01 17.76
N ARG A 287 4.10 -2.04 17.29
CA ARG A 287 4.67 -3.38 17.14
C ARG A 287 5.76 -3.45 16.07
N TRP A 288 5.62 -2.76 14.94
CA TRP A 288 6.71 -2.66 13.95
C TRP A 288 7.95 -1.99 14.53
N ILE A 289 7.78 -0.89 15.27
CA ILE A 289 8.86 -0.17 15.96
C ILE A 289 9.55 -1.09 16.98
N ASP A 290 8.79 -1.75 17.85
CA ASP A 290 9.32 -2.63 18.90
C ASP A 290 10.03 -3.86 18.29
N TRP A 291 9.50 -4.40 17.19
CA TRP A 291 10.11 -5.49 16.44
C TRP A 291 11.45 -5.06 15.83
N TRP A 292 11.50 -3.89 15.20
CA TRP A 292 12.73 -3.37 14.60
C TRP A 292 13.80 -3.13 15.65
N ALA A 293 13.46 -2.56 16.81
CA ALA A 293 14.40 -2.34 17.90
C ALA A 293 15.07 -3.64 18.38
N LYS A 294 14.36 -4.77 18.35
CA LYS A 294 14.90 -6.10 18.68
C LYS A 294 15.70 -6.71 17.54
N SER A 295 15.30 -6.46 16.29
CA SER A 295 15.83 -7.12 15.09
C SER A 295 16.98 -6.35 14.43
N ALA A 296 17.15 -5.06 14.71
CA ALA A 296 18.16 -4.22 14.06
C ALA A 296 19.59 -4.77 14.23
N SER A 297 19.90 -5.39 15.38
CA SER A 297 21.21 -5.98 15.66
C SER A 297 21.62 -7.15 14.76
N THR A 298 20.65 -7.79 14.09
CA THR A 298 20.89 -8.89 13.15
C THR A 298 20.79 -8.48 11.69
N PHE A 299 20.31 -7.27 11.42
CA PHE A 299 20.10 -6.74 10.06
C PHE A 299 21.40 -6.27 9.39
N ASP A 300 22.33 -5.70 10.16
CA ASP A 300 23.66 -5.24 9.67
C ASP A 300 24.68 -6.39 9.43
N LYS A 301 24.28 -7.65 9.66
CA LYS A 301 25.19 -8.83 9.61
C LYS A 301 24.97 -9.75 8.41
N LYS A 302 24.12 -9.37 7.45
CA LYS A 302 23.88 -10.11 6.20
C LYS A 302 23.82 -9.14 5.02
#